data_AF-A0A651EDQ0-F1
#
_entry.id   AF-A0A651EDQ0-F1
#
_cell.length_a   1.000
_cell.length_b   1.000
_cell.length_c   1.000
_cell.angle_alpha   90.00
_cell.angle_beta   90.00
_cell.angle_gamma   90.00
#
_symmetry.space_group_name_H-M   'P 1'
#
loop_
_entity.id
_entity.type
_entity.pdbx_description
1 polymer ?
#
loop_
_entity_poly.entity_id
_entity_poly.type
_entity_poly.pdbx_seq_one_letter_code
_entity_poly.pdbx_strand_id
1 'polypeptide(L)'
;MRFLAFLAVLALLGCAQPAPVRPLDPLPLGAVEPAPAPDPAADHRRELAALGVDFAPPRRGKAILVNVPAFEAIAYEDGLPVFRSRVIVGKPATPTPILDTATSVVRFRPTWRPTPAMIATGAYEDRVYAPGRQNPLGLAAIRLEPGMLVYLHDTNQRRLFDRERRALSWGCVRVEKWDRMAAWVLDATPEQVTAWAEGRRTFDAHTEGVPVYLRYYTRFPDAEGVVVEHPDIYGRDRQMSRQAAASTQGAPAPL
;
A
#
# COMPACT_ATOMS: atom_id res chain seq x y z
N MET A 1 -56.53 90.55 -9.17
CA MET A 1 -57.46 90.14 -10.25
C MET A 1 -56.65 89.85 -11.51
N ARG A 2 -56.68 88.59 -11.96
CA ARG A 2 -56.47 87.94 -13.27
C ARG A 2 -55.63 88.56 -14.44
N PHE A 3 -55.14 87.60 -15.25
CA PHE A 3 -54.68 87.59 -16.65
C PHE A 3 -53.20 87.97 -16.92
N LEU A 4 -52.33 86.98 -17.20
CA LEU A 4 -52.00 86.33 -18.49
C LEU A 4 -51.24 87.23 -19.47
N ALA A 5 -50.00 86.84 -19.80
CA ALA A 5 -49.44 86.95 -21.15
C ALA A 5 -48.33 85.90 -21.34
N PHE A 6 -48.25 85.41 -22.57
CA PHE A 6 -47.66 84.15 -23.02
C PHE A 6 -46.43 84.43 -23.92
N LEU A 7 -45.60 83.39 -24.11
CA LEU A 7 -44.67 83.15 -25.23
C LEU A 7 -43.40 84.01 -25.36
N ALA A 8 -42.23 83.37 -25.29
CA ALA A 8 -41.52 82.91 -26.49
C ALA A 8 -40.33 82.00 -26.11
N VAL A 9 -40.28 80.82 -26.73
CA VAL A 9 -39.22 79.80 -26.61
C VAL A 9 -38.16 80.08 -27.68
N LEU A 10 -36.88 80.10 -27.32
CA LEU A 10 -35.76 79.98 -28.25
C LEU A 10 -34.88 78.81 -27.78
N ALA A 11 -34.97 77.68 -28.47
CA ALA A 11 -34.16 76.50 -28.22
C ALA A 11 -32.83 76.62 -28.98
N LEU A 12 -31.72 76.69 -28.25
CA LEU A 12 -30.37 76.59 -28.80
C LEU A 12 -29.94 75.12 -28.77
N LEU A 13 -29.91 74.50 -29.95
CA LEU A 13 -29.36 73.17 -30.20
C LEU A 13 -27.82 73.23 -30.09
N GLY A 14 -27.29 72.82 -28.94
CA GLY A 14 -25.86 72.54 -28.77
C GLY A 14 -25.51 71.16 -29.31
N CYS A 15 -24.65 71.09 -30.33
CA CYS A 15 -24.12 69.82 -30.85
C CYS A 15 -23.08 69.27 -29.87
N ALA A 16 -23.37 68.13 -29.21
CA ALA A 16 -22.41 67.41 -28.38
C ALA A 16 -21.40 66.67 -29.29
N GLN A 17 -20.11 66.97 -29.16
CA GLN A 17 -19.04 66.25 -29.86
C GLN A 17 -18.83 64.85 -29.24
N PRO A 18 -18.62 63.79 -30.04
CA PRO A 18 -18.32 62.47 -29.50
C PRO A 18 -16.93 62.45 -28.83
N ALA A 19 -16.84 61.82 -27.66
CA ALA A 19 -15.58 61.68 -26.93
C ALA A 19 -14.55 60.86 -27.73
N PRO A 20 -13.25 61.16 -27.64
CA PRO A 20 -12.21 60.41 -28.33
C PRO A 20 -12.13 58.97 -27.79
N VAL A 21 -12.17 57.99 -28.69
CA VAL A 21 -12.00 56.57 -28.37
C VAL A 21 -10.53 56.35 -27.99
N ARG A 22 -10.26 55.98 -26.74
CA ARG A 22 -8.91 55.57 -26.30
C ARG A 22 -8.54 54.24 -26.97
N PRO A 23 -7.31 54.10 -27.52
CA PRO A 23 -6.84 52.80 -27.96
C PRO A 23 -6.75 51.84 -26.76
N LEU A 24 -7.25 50.62 -26.92
CA LEU A 24 -7.15 49.56 -25.92
C LEU A 24 -5.70 49.14 -25.77
N ASP A 25 -5.20 49.09 -24.53
CA ASP A 25 -3.90 48.49 -24.24
C ASP A 25 -3.92 47.01 -24.66
N PRO A 26 -2.87 46.49 -25.32
CA PRO A 26 -2.78 45.07 -25.61
C PRO A 26 -2.77 44.29 -24.30
N LEU A 27 -3.69 43.33 -24.16
CA LEU A 27 -3.72 42.43 -23.02
C LEU A 27 -2.35 41.75 -22.87
N PRO A 28 -1.76 41.70 -21.67
CA PRO A 28 -0.52 40.96 -21.47
C PRO A 28 -0.78 39.52 -21.90
N LEU A 29 0.04 39.00 -22.82
CA LEU A 29 0.10 37.57 -23.11
C LEU A 29 0.36 36.89 -21.78
N GLY A 30 -0.68 36.24 -21.23
CA GLY A 30 -0.60 35.55 -19.96
C GLY A 30 0.58 34.59 -20.03
N ALA A 31 1.54 34.75 -19.13
CA ALA A 31 2.58 33.76 -18.96
C ALA A 31 1.87 32.43 -18.72
N VAL A 32 1.97 31.51 -19.68
CA VAL A 32 1.55 30.14 -19.46
C VAL A 32 2.39 29.66 -18.28
N GLU A 33 1.75 29.47 -17.12
CA GLU A 33 2.44 28.92 -15.97
C GLU A 33 3.14 27.62 -16.42
N PRO A 34 4.44 27.44 -16.12
CA PRO A 34 5.13 26.22 -16.48
C PRO A 34 4.36 25.04 -15.90
N ALA A 35 4.14 24.01 -16.72
CA ALA A 35 3.46 22.81 -16.27
C ALA A 35 4.09 22.32 -14.95
N PRO A 36 3.27 21.88 -13.97
CA PRO A 36 3.78 21.42 -12.70
C PRO A 36 4.82 20.32 -12.93
N ALA A 37 5.90 20.34 -12.14
CA ALA A 37 6.94 19.33 -12.23
C ALA A 37 6.32 17.92 -12.09
N PRO A 38 6.88 16.90 -12.77
CA PRO A 38 6.41 15.53 -12.64
C PRO A 38 6.39 15.11 -11.16
N ASP A 39 5.30 14.47 -10.74
CA ASP A 39 5.13 13.89 -9.39
C ASP A 39 5.16 12.37 -9.55
N PRO A 40 6.34 11.73 -9.36
CA PRO A 40 6.48 10.29 -9.53
C PRO A 40 5.54 9.48 -8.65
N ALA A 41 5.20 9.99 -7.45
CA ALA A 41 4.27 9.31 -6.56
C ALA A 41 2.83 9.39 -7.08
N ALA A 42 2.44 10.50 -7.73
CA ALA A 42 1.16 10.58 -8.41
C ALA A 42 1.11 9.71 -9.67
N ASP A 43 2.19 9.64 -10.44
CA ASP A 43 2.31 8.74 -11.59
C ASP A 43 2.16 7.29 -11.15
N HIS A 44 2.93 6.84 -10.16
CA HIS A 44 2.84 5.48 -9.61
C HIS A 44 1.43 5.14 -9.12
N ARG A 45 0.76 6.07 -8.42
CA ARG A 45 -0.65 5.87 -8.00
C ARG A 45 -1.60 5.74 -9.19
N ARG A 46 -1.41 6.54 -10.25
CA ARG A 46 -2.22 6.45 -11.47
C ARG A 46 -2.00 5.12 -12.18
N GLU A 47 -0.77 4.65 -12.24
CA GLU A 47 -0.41 3.35 -12.82
C GLU A 47 -1.09 2.21 -12.06
N LEU A 48 -0.98 2.16 -10.73
CA LEU A 48 -1.68 1.15 -9.92
C LEU A 48 -3.20 1.20 -10.12
N ALA A 49 -3.80 2.39 -10.12
CA ALA A 49 -5.23 2.56 -10.33
C ALA A 49 -5.69 2.09 -11.72
N ALA A 50 -4.88 2.35 -12.77
CA ALA A 50 -5.15 1.88 -14.13
C ALA A 50 -5.11 0.35 -14.26
N LEU A 51 -4.45 -0.34 -13.32
CA LEU A 51 -4.40 -1.80 -13.23
C LEU A 51 -5.53 -2.38 -12.37
N GLY A 52 -6.42 -1.54 -11.82
CA GLY A 52 -7.48 -1.97 -10.90
C GLY A 52 -6.97 -2.37 -9.52
N VAL A 53 -5.75 -1.94 -9.15
CA VAL A 53 -5.22 -2.14 -7.80
C VAL A 53 -5.89 -1.13 -6.86
N ASP A 54 -6.66 -1.64 -5.90
CA ASP A 54 -7.38 -0.85 -4.90
C ASP A 54 -6.50 -0.36 -3.74
N PHE A 55 -5.23 -0.79 -3.69
CA PHE A 55 -4.23 -0.27 -2.78
C PHE A 55 -3.72 1.11 -3.25
N ALA A 56 -3.88 2.11 -2.40
CA ALA A 56 -3.31 3.44 -2.58
C ALA A 56 -2.16 3.65 -1.58
N PRO A 57 -0.89 3.72 -2.02
CA PRO A 57 0.22 4.13 -1.19
C PRO A 57 -0.07 5.48 -0.49
N PRO A 58 0.26 5.63 0.80
CA PRO A 58 0.04 6.89 1.50
C PRO A 58 0.85 8.00 0.84
N ARG A 59 0.28 9.21 0.76
CA ARG A 59 0.97 10.37 0.16
C ARG A 59 2.20 10.82 0.96
N ARG A 60 2.20 10.52 2.26
CA ARG A 60 3.30 10.80 3.18
C ARG A 60 3.44 9.64 4.16
N GLY A 61 4.68 9.36 4.57
CA GLY A 61 5.01 8.32 5.53
C GLY A 61 5.11 6.93 4.90
N LYS A 62 5.11 5.93 5.78
CA LYS A 62 5.48 4.54 5.46
C LYS A 62 4.26 3.66 5.24
N ALA A 63 4.36 2.66 4.38
CA ALA A 63 3.42 1.53 4.30
C ALA A 63 4.10 0.25 3.79
N ILE A 64 3.57 -0.91 4.16
CA ILE A 64 3.98 -2.22 3.63
C ILE A 64 2.83 -2.80 2.84
N LEU A 65 3.08 -3.18 1.59
CA LEU A 65 2.17 -4.01 0.81
C LEU A 65 2.76 -5.43 0.72
N VAL A 66 1.99 -6.43 1.15
CA VAL A 66 2.28 -7.84 0.88
C VAL A 66 1.33 -8.33 -0.20
N ASN A 67 1.85 -8.54 -1.41
CA ASN A 67 1.07 -9.16 -2.49
C ASN A 67 1.27 -10.68 -2.43
N VAL A 68 0.25 -11.37 -1.93
CA VAL A 68 0.29 -12.80 -1.60
C VAL A 68 0.60 -13.71 -2.82
N PRO A 69 -0.13 -13.63 -3.96
CA PRO A 69 0.15 -14.45 -5.13
C PRO A 69 1.49 -14.09 -5.82
N ALA A 70 1.95 -12.84 -5.71
CA ALA A 70 3.26 -12.42 -6.21
C ALA A 70 4.44 -12.90 -5.37
N PHE A 71 4.17 -13.41 -4.15
CA PHE A 71 5.20 -13.77 -3.18
C PHE A 71 6.20 -12.64 -2.93
N GLU A 72 5.68 -11.41 -2.82
CA GLU A 72 6.48 -10.19 -2.63
C GLU A 72 5.91 -9.31 -1.51
N ALA A 73 6.83 -8.70 -0.74
CA ALA A 73 6.55 -7.56 0.11
C ALA A 73 7.26 -6.31 -0.43
N ILE A 74 6.55 -5.20 -0.46
CA ILE A 74 7.01 -3.91 -0.97
C ILE A 74 6.89 -2.90 0.18
N ALA A 75 8.00 -2.25 0.51
CA ALA A 75 8.00 -1.11 1.42
C ALA A 75 7.81 0.17 0.61
N TYR A 76 6.88 1.01 1.05
CA TYR A 76 6.52 2.29 0.45
C TYR A 76 6.84 3.43 1.40
N GLU A 77 7.42 4.50 0.87
CA GLU A 77 7.64 5.75 1.59
C GLU A 77 7.26 6.92 0.69
N ASP A 78 6.43 7.83 1.21
CA ASP A 78 5.93 9.01 0.50
C ASP A 78 5.32 8.68 -0.87
N GLY A 79 4.65 7.54 -0.96
CA GLY A 79 3.94 7.06 -2.13
C GLY A 79 4.79 6.29 -3.15
N LEU A 80 6.08 6.12 -2.90
CA LEU A 80 7.01 5.42 -3.78
C LEU A 80 7.55 4.13 -3.15
N PRO A 81 7.78 3.07 -3.96
CA PRO A 81 8.42 1.86 -3.46
C PRO A 81 9.91 2.13 -3.16
N VAL A 82 10.34 1.92 -1.91
CA VAL A 82 11.74 2.13 -1.47
C VAL A 82 12.57 0.84 -1.51
N PHE A 83 11.94 -0.32 -1.32
CA PHE A 83 12.54 -1.61 -1.63
C PHE A 83 11.50 -2.73 -1.71
N ARG A 84 11.91 -3.84 -2.34
CA ARG A 84 11.13 -5.07 -2.45
C ARG A 84 11.88 -6.25 -1.81
N SER A 85 11.13 -7.20 -1.27
CA SER A 85 11.62 -8.44 -0.68
C SER A 85 10.77 -9.62 -1.13
N ARG A 86 11.41 -10.74 -1.48
CA ARG A 86 10.69 -12.01 -1.63
C ARG A 86 10.08 -12.39 -0.30
N VAL A 87 8.89 -13.01 -0.34
CA VAL A 87 8.23 -13.59 0.83
C VAL A 87 7.81 -15.04 0.62
N ILE A 88 7.57 -15.75 1.72
CA ILE A 88 6.89 -17.04 1.76
C ILE A 88 5.59 -16.85 2.53
N VAL A 89 4.48 -17.25 1.91
CA VAL A 89 3.12 -17.08 2.41
C VAL A 89 2.50 -18.44 2.76
N GLY A 90 1.28 -18.42 3.30
CA GLY A 90 0.51 -19.61 3.67
C GLY A 90 0.36 -20.60 2.51
N LYS A 91 0.31 -21.88 2.83
CA LYS A 91 -0.19 -22.90 1.90
C LYS A 91 -1.71 -22.73 1.69
N PRO A 92 -2.31 -23.27 0.61
CA PRO A 92 -3.76 -23.17 0.37
C PRO A 92 -4.64 -23.67 1.53
N ALA A 93 -4.17 -24.67 2.28
CA ALA A 93 -4.89 -25.20 3.45
C ALA A 93 -4.84 -24.29 4.69
N THR A 94 -3.91 -23.34 4.74
CA THR A 94 -3.76 -22.35 5.82
C THR A 94 -3.34 -21.02 5.20
N PRO A 95 -4.26 -20.39 4.43
CA PRO A 95 -3.92 -19.26 3.60
C PRO A 95 -3.55 -18.05 4.45
N THR A 96 -2.60 -17.26 3.96
CA THR A 96 -2.37 -15.92 4.51
C THR A 96 -3.63 -15.08 4.32
N PRO A 97 -4.17 -14.44 5.37
CA PRO A 97 -5.40 -13.66 5.28
C PRO A 97 -5.16 -12.34 4.54
N ILE A 98 -6.24 -11.78 3.99
CA ILE A 98 -6.26 -10.49 3.30
C ILE A 98 -6.92 -9.51 4.26
N LEU A 99 -6.19 -8.46 4.63
CA LEU A 99 -6.58 -7.53 5.69
C LEU A 99 -5.74 -6.26 5.67
N ASP A 100 -6.22 -5.28 6.44
CA ASP A 100 -5.53 -4.04 6.78
C ASP A 100 -5.17 -4.08 8.25
N THR A 101 -3.95 -3.69 8.58
CA THR A 101 -3.45 -3.63 9.95
C THR A 101 -2.25 -2.69 10.00
N ALA A 102 -1.54 -2.67 11.13
CA ALA A 102 -0.32 -1.90 11.32
C ALA A 102 0.71 -2.70 12.12
N THR A 103 1.97 -2.33 12.02
CA THR A 103 3.03 -2.89 12.89
C THR A 103 2.81 -2.43 14.33
N SER A 104 3.12 -3.27 15.31
CA SER A 104 3.08 -2.91 16.73
C SER A 104 4.48 -2.86 17.33
N VAL A 105 5.18 -3.99 17.27
CA VAL A 105 6.54 -4.16 17.79
C VAL A 105 7.37 -5.05 16.87
N VAL A 106 8.69 -4.87 16.89
CA VAL A 106 9.64 -5.86 16.39
C VAL A 106 10.17 -6.66 17.57
N ARG A 107 9.80 -7.94 17.64
CA ARG A 107 10.29 -8.90 18.64
C ARG A 107 11.64 -9.44 18.17
N PHE A 108 12.72 -9.07 18.85
CA PHE A 108 14.03 -9.65 18.62
C PHE A 108 14.22 -10.92 19.42
N ARG A 109 14.88 -11.90 18.80
CA ARG A 109 15.18 -13.21 19.38
C ARG A 109 13.94 -13.87 19.99
N PRO A 110 12.86 -14.07 19.22
CA PRO A 110 11.66 -14.68 19.74
C PRO A 110 11.92 -16.12 20.21
N THR A 111 11.23 -16.53 21.26
CA THR A 111 10.89 -17.95 21.44
C THR A 111 9.71 -18.27 20.53
N TRP A 112 9.54 -19.54 20.20
CA TRP A 112 8.39 -19.96 19.37
C TRP A 112 7.85 -21.31 19.81
N ARG A 113 6.52 -21.44 19.84
CA ARG A 113 5.83 -22.73 20.02
C ARG A 113 4.92 -22.96 18.80
N PRO A 114 4.97 -24.14 18.17
CA PRO A 114 4.05 -24.48 17.09
C PRO A 114 2.58 -24.44 17.54
N THR A 115 1.67 -24.22 16.60
CA THR A 115 0.23 -24.30 16.88
C THR A 115 -0.23 -25.76 17.01
N PRO A 116 -1.37 -26.04 17.67
CA PRO A 116 -1.92 -27.40 17.74
C PRO A 116 -2.08 -28.08 16.38
N ALA A 117 -2.48 -27.32 15.34
CA ALA A 117 -2.61 -27.84 13.98
C ALA A 117 -1.26 -28.28 13.36
N MET A 118 -0.17 -27.57 13.66
CA MET A 118 1.18 -27.95 13.22
C MET A 118 1.67 -29.22 13.90
N ILE A 119 1.34 -29.38 15.19
CA ILE A 119 1.70 -30.55 16.00
C ILE A 119 0.90 -31.77 15.52
N ALA A 120 -0.41 -31.62 15.35
CA ALA A 120 -1.31 -32.70 14.93
C ALA A 120 -0.97 -33.29 13.55
N THR A 121 -0.36 -32.49 12.68
CA THR A 121 0.09 -32.93 11.35
C THR A 121 1.50 -33.51 11.33
N GLY A 122 2.22 -33.50 12.47
CA GLY A 122 3.61 -33.93 12.57
C GLY A 122 4.62 -32.98 11.92
N ALA A 123 4.21 -31.77 11.54
CA ALA A 123 5.09 -30.81 10.89
C ALA A 123 6.14 -30.23 11.85
N TYR A 124 5.82 -30.17 13.15
CA TYR A 124 6.73 -29.75 14.21
C TYR A 124 6.47 -30.54 15.50
N GLU A 125 7.54 -30.78 16.27
CA GLU A 125 7.45 -31.30 17.64
C GLU A 125 6.73 -30.31 18.58
N ASP A 126 5.92 -30.82 19.53
CA ASP A 126 5.33 -29.99 20.59
C ASP A 126 6.39 -29.61 21.63
N ARG A 127 7.10 -28.52 21.33
CA ARG A 127 8.09 -27.93 22.23
C ARG A 127 8.23 -26.44 21.98
N VAL A 128 8.88 -25.77 22.92
CA VAL A 128 9.32 -24.39 22.74
C VAL A 128 10.69 -24.38 22.07
N TYR A 129 10.79 -23.71 20.93
CA TYR A 129 12.04 -23.49 20.21
C TYR A 129 12.74 -22.27 20.83
N ALA A 130 13.99 -22.47 21.22
CA ALA A 130 14.83 -21.43 21.80
C ALA A 130 15.12 -20.32 20.78
N PRO A 131 15.46 -19.10 21.23
CA PRO A 131 15.85 -18.03 20.33
C PRO A 131 17.16 -18.34 19.59
N GLY A 132 17.24 -17.97 18.31
CA GLY A 132 18.45 -18.08 17.52
C GLY A 132 18.19 -18.52 16.09
N ARG A 133 19.27 -18.76 15.33
CA ARG A 133 19.22 -19.05 13.88
C ARG A 133 18.46 -20.33 13.52
N GLN A 134 18.31 -21.26 14.46
CA GLN A 134 17.53 -22.48 14.26
C GLN A 134 16.04 -22.31 14.60
N ASN A 135 15.64 -21.19 15.20
CA ASN A 135 14.24 -20.91 15.49
C ASN A 135 13.45 -20.77 14.17
N PRO A 136 12.28 -21.41 14.01
CA PRO A 136 11.45 -21.25 12.82
C PRO A 136 10.93 -19.83 12.55
N LEU A 137 10.80 -18.98 13.58
CA LEU A 137 10.58 -17.53 13.44
C LEU A 137 11.85 -16.74 13.10
N GLY A 138 13.00 -17.40 13.04
CA GLY A 138 14.29 -16.78 12.80
C GLY A 138 14.71 -15.83 13.94
N LEU A 139 15.44 -14.78 13.57
CA LEU A 139 16.04 -13.86 14.53
C LEU A 139 15.13 -12.71 14.96
N ALA A 140 14.11 -12.37 14.17
CA ALA A 140 13.14 -11.33 14.52
C ALA A 140 11.76 -11.58 13.91
N ALA A 141 10.73 -11.06 14.59
CA ALA A 141 9.36 -11.06 14.12
C ALA A 141 8.73 -9.67 14.31
N ILE A 142 8.32 -9.04 13.21
CA ILE A 142 7.50 -7.84 13.19
C ILE A 142 6.06 -8.28 13.47
N ARG A 143 5.57 -7.90 14.65
CA ARG A 143 4.20 -8.17 15.07
C ARG A 143 3.28 -7.11 14.49
N LEU A 144 2.09 -7.56 14.10
CA LEU A 144 1.01 -6.70 13.65
C LEU A 144 0.16 -6.27 14.86
N GLU A 145 -1.00 -5.69 14.64
CA GLU A 145 -1.88 -5.25 15.73
C GLU A 145 -2.13 -6.34 16.77
N PRO A 146 -2.33 -5.97 18.06
CA PRO A 146 -2.58 -6.93 19.12
C PRO A 146 -3.73 -7.89 18.80
N GLY A 147 -3.56 -9.18 19.09
CA GLY A 147 -4.55 -10.22 18.83
C GLY A 147 -4.40 -10.91 17.46
N MET A 148 -3.57 -10.38 16.56
CA MET A 148 -3.31 -11.01 15.27
C MET A 148 -2.33 -12.19 15.39
N LEU A 149 -2.66 -13.30 14.72
CA LEU A 149 -1.83 -14.51 14.67
C LEU A 149 -0.89 -14.57 13.46
N VAL A 150 -0.84 -13.48 12.67
CA VAL A 150 0.00 -13.35 11.48
C VAL A 150 1.13 -12.36 11.77
N TYR A 151 2.34 -12.76 11.39
CA TYR A 151 3.55 -11.96 11.57
C TYR A 151 4.31 -11.84 10.26
N LEU A 152 5.10 -10.78 10.14
CA LEU A 152 6.17 -10.64 9.15
C LEU A 152 7.47 -11.02 9.88
N HIS A 153 8.15 -12.09 9.47
CA HIS A 153 9.27 -12.61 10.29
C HIS A 153 10.41 -13.23 9.49
N ASP A 154 11.57 -13.37 10.12
CA ASP A 154 12.72 -14.11 9.58
C ASP A 154 12.45 -15.63 9.53
N THR A 155 13.37 -16.44 9.01
CA THR A 155 13.23 -17.90 9.04
C THR A 155 14.57 -18.61 9.06
N ASN A 156 14.60 -19.77 9.72
CA ASN A 156 15.71 -20.74 9.62
C ASN A 156 15.75 -21.47 8.27
N GLN A 157 14.78 -21.29 7.38
CA GLN A 157 14.66 -21.98 6.08
C GLN A 157 14.89 -21.03 4.90
N ARG A 158 15.99 -20.27 4.90
CA ARG A 158 16.30 -19.23 3.88
C ARG A 158 16.28 -19.74 2.44
N ARG A 159 16.77 -20.96 2.19
CA ARG A 159 16.77 -21.61 0.86
C ARG A 159 15.40 -21.72 0.19
N LEU A 160 14.30 -21.56 0.94
CA LEU A 160 12.95 -21.61 0.37
C LEU A 160 12.58 -20.36 -0.42
N PHE A 161 13.32 -19.25 -0.26
CA PHE A 161 13.10 -18.06 -1.08
C PHE A 161 13.46 -18.28 -2.55
N ASP A 162 14.33 -19.24 -2.86
CA ASP A 162 14.76 -19.57 -4.23
C ASP A 162 13.74 -20.40 -5.00
N ARG A 163 12.66 -20.82 -4.36
CA ARG A 163 11.54 -21.48 -5.04
C ARG A 163 10.67 -20.45 -5.74
N GLU A 164 10.20 -20.79 -6.93
CA GLU A 164 9.20 -20.00 -7.65
C GLU A 164 7.87 -19.96 -6.88
N ARG A 165 7.34 -21.14 -6.47
CA ARG A 165 6.14 -21.25 -5.64
C ARG A 165 6.46 -21.24 -4.16
N ARG A 166 6.06 -20.17 -3.46
CA ARG A 166 6.37 -19.92 -2.03
C ARG A 166 5.16 -19.90 -1.10
N ALA A 167 4.08 -20.60 -1.47
CA ALA A 167 2.93 -20.88 -0.60
C ALA A 167 3.22 -22.09 0.32
N LEU A 168 4.08 -21.90 1.32
CA LEU A 168 4.68 -22.99 2.12
C LEU A 168 4.52 -22.81 3.63
N SER A 169 4.06 -21.65 4.09
CA SER A 169 3.90 -21.33 5.51
C SER A 169 2.54 -21.80 6.04
N TRP A 170 2.28 -21.52 7.32
CA TRP A 170 1.02 -21.80 8.00
C TRP A 170 0.14 -20.56 8.19
N GLY A 171 0.33 -19.53 7.37
CA GLY A 171 -0.45 -18.29 7.36
C GLY A 171 0.40 -17.04 7.64
N CYS A 172 1.47 -17.15 8.44
CA CYS A 172 2.46 -16.08 8.62
C CYS A 172 3.26 -15.78 7.34
N VAL A 173 3.87 -14.60 7.26
CA VAL A 173 4.67 -14.17 6.12
C VAL A 173 6.15 -14.20 6.50
N ARG A 174 6.93 -15.07 5.87
CA ARG A 174 8.40 -15.08 6.05
C ARG A 174 9.00 -14.09 5.07
N VAL A 175 9.88 -13.22 5.53
CA VAL A 175 10.46 -12.12 4.74
C VAL A 175 11.95 -12.40 4.51
N GLU A 176 12.38 -12.36 3.26
CA GLU A 176 13.79 -12.60 2.93
C GLU A 176 14.72 -11.53 3.53
N LYS A 177 14.41 -10.27 3.23
CA LYS A 177 15.14 -9.08 3.73
C LYS A 177 14.51 -8.59 5.03
N TRP A 178 14.30 -9.50 5.98
CA TRP A 178 13.63 -9.22 7.27
C TRP A 178 14.36 -8.14 8.08
N ASP A 179 15.69 -8.09 7.98
CA ASP A 179 16.59 -7.17 8.66
C ASP A 179 16.41 -5.75 8.11
N ARG A 180 16.41 -5.60 6.78
CA ARG A 180 16.11 -4.33 6.10
C ARG A 180 14.69 -3.87 6.39
N MET A 181 13.72 -4.80 6.42
CA MET A 181 12.33 -4.48 6.78
C MET A 181 12.22 -4.00 8.22
N ALA A 182 12.83 -4.70 9.18
CA ALA A 182 12.82 -4.28 10.57
C ALA A 182 13.54 -2.94 10.78
N ALA A 183 14.68 -2.73 10.11
CA ALA A 183 15.42 -1.48 10.17
C ALA A 183 14.57 -0.31 9.68
N TRP A 184 13.92 -0.48 8.53
CA TRP A 184 13.05 0.53 7.95
C TRP A 184 11.80 0.80 8.81
N VAL A 185 11.17 -0.21 9.39
CA VAL A 185 10.01 -0.04 10.29
C VAL A 185 10.39 0.66 11.61
N LEU A 186 11.61 0.47 12.10
CA LEU A 186 12.09 1.02 13.38
C LEU A 186 12.86 2.34 13.25
N ASP A 187 13.01 2.88 12.05
CA ASP A 187 13.91 4.03 11.79
C ASP A 187 15.34 3.79 12.31
N ALA A 188 15.81 2.55 12.16
CA ALA A 188 17.13 2.09 12.59
C ALA A 188 18.00 1.70 11.38
N THR A 189 19.29 1.48 11.60
CA THR A 189 20.18 0.94 10.56
C THR A 189 20.15 -0.60 10.53
N PRO A 190 20.42 -1.25 9.39
CA PRO A 190 20.56 -2.70 9.31
C PRO A 190 21.60 -3.27 10.30
N GLU A 191 22.67 -2.52 10.59
CA GLU A 191 23.71 -2.92 11.54
C GLU A 191 23.18 -2.93 12.98
N GLN A 192 22.38 -1.93 13.38
CA GLN A 192 21.72 -1.90 14.68
C GLN A 192 20.76 -3.08 14.85
N VAL A 193 19.94 -3.35 13.84
CA VAL A 193 19.01 -4.48 13.81
C VAL A 193 19.75 -5.82 13.90
N THR A 194 20.86 -5.96 13.18
CA THR A 194 21.71 -7.15 13.24
C THR A 194 22.30 -7.34 14.64
N ALA A 195 22.83 -6.27 15.24
CA ALA A 195 23.38 -6.31 16.59
C ALA A 195 22.32 -6.73 17.64
N TRP A 196 21.09 -6.22 17.52
CA TRP A 196 19.97 -6.62 18.38
C TRP A 196 19.57 -8.08 18.18
N ALA A 197 19.50 -8.54 16.93
CA ALA A 197 19.16 -9.90 16.56
C ALA A 197 20.20 -10.93 17.01
N GLU A 198 21.49 -10.58 16.94
CA GLU A 198 22.61 -11.43 17.34
C GLU A 198 22.96 -11.33 18.83
N GLY A 199 22.39 -10.35 19.53
CA GLY A 199 22.59 -10.15 20.96
C GLY A 199 22.11 -11.31 21.84
N ARG A 200 22.16 -11.13 23.15
CA ARG A 200 21.83 -12.19 24.12
C ARG A 200 20.40 -12.14 24.64
N ARG A 201 19.72 -11.00 24.49
CA ARG A 201 18.43 -10.72 25.12
C ARG A 201 17.30 -10.77 24.11
N THR A 202 16.19 -11.35 24.53
CA THR A 202 14.92 -11.27 23.84
C THR A 202 14.18 -10.02 24.31
N PHE A 203 13.73 -9.16 23.39
CA PHE A 203 13.05 -7.91 23.72
C PHE A 203 12.17 -7.41 22.56
N ASP A 204 11.33 -6.42 22.85
CA ASP A 204 10.41 -5.80 21.90
C ASP A 204 10.87 -4.36 21.65
N ALA A 205 11.04 -4.00 20.38
CA ALA A 205 11.23 -2.61 19.95
C ALA A 205 9.90 -2.08 19.41
N HIS A 206 9.42 -0.97 19.95
CA HIS A 206 8.15 -0.37 19.52
C HIS A 206 8.28 0.26 18.14
N THR A 207 7.22 0.17 17.35
CA THR A 207 7.12 0.78 16.02
C THR A 207 6.13 1.95 16.06
N GLU A 208 6.25 2.87 15.11
CA GLU A 208 5.32 4.00 14.94
C GLU A 208 3.98 3.62 14.26
N GLY A 209 3.62 2.32 14.23
CA GLY A 209 2.35 1.89 13.65
C GLY A 209 2.32 1.90 12.12
N VAL A 210 3.38 1.42 11.46
CA VAL A 210 3.46 1.41 9.98
C VAL A 210 2.31 0.56 9.42
N PRO A 211 1.42 1.13 8.57
CA PRO A 211 0.35 0.39 7.92
C PRO A 211 0.85 -0.81 7.11
N VAL A 212 0.16 -1.94 7.22
CA VAL A 212 0.45 -3.18 6.50
C VAL A 212 -0.81 -3.65 5.79
N TYR A 213 -0.71 -3.79 4.48
CA TYR A 213 -1.78 -4.24 3.59
C TYR A 213 -1.43 -5.62 3.07
N LEU A 214 -2.20 -6.64 3.48
CA LEU A 214 -2.09 -7.97 2.88
C LEU A 214 -3.15 -8.05 1.78
N ARG A 215 -2.70 -8.21 0.54
CA ARG A 215 -3.54 -8.15 -0.66
C ARG A 215 -3.32 -9.35 -1.56
N TYR A 216 -4.26 -9.54 -2.49
CA TYR A 216 -4.29 -10.66 -3.41
C TYR A 216 -4.48 -10.14 -4.84
N TYR A 217 -3.39 -9.74 -5.48
CA TYR A 217 -3.41 -9.27 -6.87
C TYR A 217 -2.69 -10.26 -7.77
N THR A 218 -3.44 -11.01 -8.57
CA THR A 218 -2.91 -11.95 -9.57
C THR A 218 -2.36 -11.23 -10.80
N ARG A 219 -2.56 -9.91 -10.92
CA ARG A 219 -1.93 -9.06 -11.92
C ARG A 219 -1.35 -7.82 -11.23
N PHE A 220 -0.04 -7.63 -11.28
CA PHE A 220 0.63 -6.56 -10.53
C PHE A 220 1.96 -6.16 -11.20
N PRO A 221 2.41 -4.89 -11.13
CA PRO A 221 3.69 -4.48 -11.72
C PRO A 221 4.90 -4.97 -10.91
N ASP A 222 5.89 -5.49 -11.62
CA ASP A 222 7.20 -5.86 -11.05
C ASP A 222 8.04 -4.61 -10.70
N ALA A 223 9.33 -4.81 -10.41
CA ALA A 223 10.23 -3.73 -10.01
C ALA A 223 10.51 -2.75 -11.16
N GLU A 224 10.39 -3.20 -12.40
CA GLU A 224 10.61 -2.47 -13.64
C GLU A 224 9.32 -1.78 -14.14
N GLY A 225 8.20 -1.98 -13.45
CA GLY A 225 6.89 -1.44 -13.82
C GLY A 225 6.16 -2.29 -14.87
N VAL A 226 6.72 -3.43 -15.25
CA VAL A 226 6.09 -4.35 -16.20
C VAL A 226 5.00 -5.13 -15.47
N VAL A 227 3.80 -5.16 -16.05
CA VAL A 227 2.69 -5.89 -15.45
C VAL A 227 2.88 -7.39 -15.63
N VAL A 228 2.97 -8.10 -14.51
CA VAL A 228 3.15 -9.55 -14.47
C VAL A 228 1.88 -10.22 -13.94
N GLU A 229 1.57 -11.39 -14.51
CA GLU A 229 0.51 -12.27 -14.00
C GLU A 229 1.09 -13.34 -13.08
N HIS A 230 0.37 -13.60 -11.99
CA HIS A 230 0.74 -14.56 -10.96
C HIS A 230 -0.34 -15.64 -10.81
N PRO A 231 0.03 -16.89 -10.49
CA PRO A 231 -0.94 -17.95 -10.31
C PRO A 231 -1.95 -17.67 -9.20
N ASP A 232 -3.21 -18.02 -9.42
CA ASP A 232 -4.28 -18.00 -8.41
C ASP A 232 -4.10 -19.15 -7.40
N ILE A 233 -3.11 -19.00 -6.51
CA ILE A 233 -2.67 -20.03 -5.55
C ILE A 233 -3.73 -20.45 -4.51
N TYR A 234 -4.72 -19.59 -4.24
CA TYR A 234 -5.81 -19.87 -3.31
C TYR A 234 -7.18 -20.04 -3.99
N GLY A 235 -7.27 -19.96 -5.32
CA GLY A 235 -8.52 -20.15 -6.04
C GLY A 235 -9.52 -19.00 -5.88
N ARG A 236 -9.08 -17.80 -5.48
CA ARG A 236 -9.95 -16.67 -5.13
C ARG A 236 -10.60 -16.05 -6.37
N ASP A 237 -9.86 -15.94 -7.47
CA ASP A 237 -10.39 -15.36 -8.71
C ASP A 237 -11.54 -16.23 -9.23
N ARG A 238 -11.34 -17.55 -9.23
CA ARG A 238 -12.42 -18.51 -9.57
C ARG A 238 -13.63 -18.41 -8.66
N GLN A 239 -13.43 -18.17 -7.36
CA GLN A 239 -14.52 -18.01 -6.41
C GLN A 239 -15.33 -16.74 -6.69
N MET A 240 -14.64 -15.62 -6.93
CA MET A 240 -15.28 -14.34 -7.25
C MET A 240 -16.06 -14.41 -8.57
N SER A 241 -15.48 -15.00 -9.63
CA SER A 241 -16.19 -15.16 -10.91
C SER A 241 -17.45 -16.02 -10.78
N ARG A 242 -17.43 -17.08 -9.96
CA ARG A 242 -18.61 -17.91 -9.69
C ARG A 242 -19.70 -17.15 -8.94
N GLN A 243 -19.32 -16.34 -7.95
CA GLN A 243 -20.25 -15.51 -7.18
C GLN A 243 -20.90 -14.43 -8.08
N ALA A 244 -20.10 -13.77 -8.93
CA ALA A 244 -20.61 -12.81 -9.90
C ALA A 244 -21.62 -13.47 -10.86
N ALA A 245 -21.27 -14.62 -11.45
CA ALA A 245 -22.16 -15.36 -12.34
C ALA A 245 -23.48 -15.79 -11.66
N ALA A 246 -23.41 -16.22 -10.40
CA ALA A 246 -24.60 -16.57 -9.62
C ALA A 246 -25.50 -15.35 -9.32
N SER A 247 -24.90 -14.19 -9.03
CA SER A 247 -25.64 -12.95 -8.78
C SER A 247 -26.35 -12.41 -10.03
N THR A 248 -25.75 -12.59 -11.22
CA THR A 248 -26.38 -12.22 -12.50
C THR A 248 -27.57 -13.12 -12.84
N GLN A 249 -27.55 -14.40 -12.43
CA GLN A 249 -28.61 -15.37 -12.69
C GLN A 249 -29.78 -15.30 -11.68
N GLY A 250 -29.61 -14.62 -10.55
CA GLY A 250 -30.63 -14.48 -9.51
C GLY A 250 -31.43 -13.17 -9.53
N ALA A 251 -31.16 -12.26 -10.48
CA ALA A 251 -31.91 -11.01 -10.59
C ALA A 251 -33.30 -11.27 -11.23
N PRO A 252 -34.43 -11.01 -10.53
CA PRO A 252 -35.73 -11.11 -11.16
C PRO A 252 -35.84 -10.09 -12.30
N ALA A 253 -36.43 -10.52 -13.42
CA ALA A 253 -36.68 -9.63 -14.55
C ALA A 253 -37.52 -8.43 -14.09
N PRO A 254 -37.19 -7.19 -14.53
CA PRO A 254 -38.04 -6.05 -14.22
C PRO A 254 -39.43 -6.28 -14.78
N LEU A 255 -40.44 -6.05 -13.95
CA LEU A 255 -41.87 -6.11 -14.30
C LEU A 255 -42.25 -5.02 -15.31
#